data_AF-A0A522CDV3-F1
#
_entry.id   AF-A0A522CDV3-F1
#
_cell.length_a   1.000
_cell.length_b   1.000
_cell.length_c   1.000
_cell.angle_alpha   90.00
_cell.angle_beta   90.00
_cell.angle_gamma   90.00
#
_symmetry.space_group_name_H-M   'P 1'
#
loop_
_entity.id
_entity.type
_entity.pdbx_description
1 polymer ?
#
loop_
_entity_poly.entity_id
_entity_poly.type
_entity_poly.pdbx_seq_one_letter_code
_entity_poly.pdbx_strand_id
1 'polypeptide(L)'
;MKSKAKGPILQRRDQVDATTTDQRLLDSRGPTDWVHSDPWRVLRIQAEFVEGFGALAELGPTIAVFGSARTPADHPSYVVAEQVGRRLVEEGFAVMTGGGPGVMEA
;
A
#
# COMPACT_ATOMS: atom_id res chain seq x y z
N MET A 1 40.66 27.26 -0.06
CA MET A 1 39.45 27.63 -0.85
C MET A 1 38.33 26.68 -0.44
N LYS A 2 37.15 27.16 -0.01
CA LYS A 2 36.05 26.26 0.42
C LYS A 2 35.54 25.45 -0.77
N SER A 3 35.50 24.13 -0.64
CA SER A 3 34.95 23.20 -1.65
C SER A 3 34.25 22.05 -0.95
N LYS A 4 33.09 21.62 -1.44
CA LYS A 4 32.29 20.54 -0.86
C LYS A 4 31.75 19.64 -1.98
N ALA A 5 31.95 18.33 -1.84
CA ALA A 5 31.32 17.33 -2.70
C ALA A 5 29.97 16.90 -2.08
N LYS A 6 28.93 16.82 -2.91
CA LYS A 6 27.59 16.35 -2.57
C LYS A 6 27.18 15.32 -3.62
N GLY A 7 27.54 14.06 -3.38
CA GLY A 7 27.42 13.01 -4.38
C GLY A 7 28.18 13.40 -5.67
N PRO A 8 27.51 13.41 -6.84
CA PRO A 8 28.14 13.81 -8.10
C PRO A 8 28.35 15.33 -8.27
N ILE A 9 27.88 16.15 -7.32
CA ILE A 9 27.92 17.62 -7.42
C ILE A 9 29.13 18.16 -6.64
N LEU A 10 29.92 19.04 -7.28
CA LEU A 10 31.00 19.77 -6.63
C LEU A 10 30.64 21.25 -6.48
N GLN A 11 30.53 21.73 -5.24
CA GLN A 11 30.32 23.14 -4.91
C GLN A 11 31.64 23.79 -4.51
N ARG A 12 31.88 25.03 -4.97
CA ARG A 12 33.10 25.79 -4.65
C ARG A 12 32.77 27.21 -4.24
N ARG A 13 33.60 27.77 -3.34
CA ARG A 13 33.57 29.17 -2.90
C ARG A 13 32.19 29.58 -2.38
N ASP A 14 31.52 30.48 -3.09
CA ASP A 14 30.21 31.06 -2.83
C ASP A 14 29.05 30.11 -3.14
N GLN A 15 29.29 29.05 -3.91
CA GLN A 15 28.30 28.01 -4.19
C GLN A 15 28.13 26.98 -3.06
N VAL A 16 28.94 27.07 -2.00
CA VAL A 16 28.84 26.14 -0.86
C VAL A 16 27.67 26.58 0.02
N ASP A 17 26.64 25.73 0.10
CA ASP A 17 25.48 25.93 0.95
C ASP A 17 25.86 26.19 2.42
N ALA A 18 25.16 27.13 3.07
CA ALA A 18 25.39 27.47 4.48
C ALA A 18 24.88 26.38 5.45
N THR A 19 23.85 25.62 5.05
CA THR A 19 23.27 24.54 5.86
C THR A 19 23.51 23.18 5.20
N THR A 20 23.37 22.09 5.97
CA THR A 20 23.40 20.75 5.40
C THR A 20 22.12 20.44 4.63
N THR A 21 22.13 19.37 3.82
CA THR A 21 20.92 18.93 3.11
C THR A 21 19.91 18.33 4.09
N ASP A 22 20.38 17.52 5.04
CA ASP A 22 19.52 16.90 6.05
C ASP A 22 18.87 17.93 6.96
N GLN A 23 19.60 18.97 7.38
CA GLN A 23 19.02 20.06 8.18
C GLN A 23 17.84 20.73 7.44
N ARG A 24 17.95 20.95 6.13
CA ARG A 24 16.85 21.50 5.33
C ARG A 24 15.68 20.52 5.20
N LEU A 25 15.94 19.22 5.07
CA LEU A 25 14.90 18.20 4.96
C LEU A 25 14.13 17.98 6.27
N LEU A 26 14.84 17.97 7.41
CA LEU A 26 14.29 17.58 8.71
C LEU A 26 13.72 18.77 9.50
N ASP A 27 14.33 19.95 9.40
CA ASP A 27 13.93 21.10 10.23
C ASP A 27 12.89 22.00 9.54
N SER A 28 12.67 21.86 8.23
CA SER A 28 11.72 22.68 7.50
C SER A 28 10.37 21.98 7.34
N ARG A 29 9.29 22.67 7.72
CA ARG A 29 7.93 22.30 7.36
C ARG A 29 7.42 23.31 6.33
N GLY A 30 7.65 22.99 5.06
CA GLY A 30 7.12 23.76 3.94
C GLY A 30 5.60 23.61 3.79
N PRO A 31 4.98 24.32 2.84
CA PRO A 31 3.58 24.12 2.48
C PRO A 31 3.28 22.67 2.12
N THR A 32 2.11 22.17 2.51
CA THR A 32 1.71 20.76 2.33
C THR A 32 0.73 20.54 1.18
N ASP A 33 0.29 21.58 0.46
CA ASP A 33 -0.76 21.48 -0.56
C ASP A 33 -0.48 20.43 -1.66
N TRP A 34 0.79 20.17 -1.94
CA TRP A 34 1.23 19.15 -2.89
C TRP A 34 0.72 17.75 -2.53
N VAL A 35 0.42 17.44 -1.25
CA VAL A 35 -0.12 16.14 -0.84
C VAL A 35 -1.55 15.88 -1.36
N HIS A 36 -2.24 16.93 -1.82
CA HIS A 36 -3.57 16.85 -2.41
C HIS A 36 -3.55 16.94 -3.95
N SER A 37 -2.37 17.10 -4.55
CA SER A 37 -2.23 17.23 -6.00
C SER A 37 -2.24 15.87 -6.71
N ASP A 38 -2.67 15.86 -7.97
CA ASP A 38 -2.67 14.64 -8.79
C ASP A 38 -1.28 14.00 -8.95
N PRO A 39 -0.17 14.76 -9.13
CA PRO A 39 1.18 14.17 -9.14
C PRO A 39 1.49 13.35 -7.88
N TRP A 40 1.08 13.84 -6.70
CA TRP A 40 1.27 13.09 -5.47
C TRP A 40 0.36 11.86 -5.38
N ARG A 41 -0.87 11.96 -5.88
CA ARG A 41 -1.79 10.81 -5.96
C ARG A 41 -1.23 9.68 -6.82
N VAL A 42 -0.58 10.01 -7.94
CA VAL A 42 0.10 9.01 -8.79
C VAL A 42 1.18 8.26 -8.01
N LEU A 43 2.01 8.97 -7.23
CA LEU A 43 3.04 8.34 -6.40
C LEU A 43 2.43 7.45 -5.31
N ARG A 44 1.31 7.86 -4.70
CA ARG A 44 0.58 7.03 -3.73
C ARG A 44 0.00 5.76 -4.35
N ILE A 45 -0.64 5.87 -5.51
CA ILE A 45 -1.18 4.70 -6.23
C ILE A 45 -0.05 3.74 -6.59
N GLN A 46 1.09 4.24 -7.07
CA GLN A 46 2.26 3.41 -7.35
C GLN A 46 2.76 2.69 -6.08
N ALA A 47 2.82 3.38 -4.94
CA ALA A 47 3.21 2.77 -3.67
C ALA A 47 2.24 1.65 -3.26
N GLU A 48 0.92 1.87 -3.39
CA GLU A 48 -0.10 0.85 -3.10
C GLU A 48 0.07 -0.40 -4.00
N PHE A 49 0.44 -0.24 -5.27
CA PHE A 49 0.76 -1.38 -6.14
C PHE A 49 2.02 -2.13 -5.67
N VAL A 50 3.08 -1.42 -5.31
CA VAL A 50 4.32 -2.04 -4.81
C VAL A 50 4.05 -2.83 -3.53
N GLU A 51 3.29 -2.24 -2.60
CA GLU A 51 2.88 -2.91 -1.36
C GLU A 51 2.00 -4.14 -1.63
N GLY A 52 0.99 -3.98 -2.49
CA GLY A 52 0.06 -5.07 -2.84
C GLY A 52 0.76 -6.25 -3.53
N PHE A 53 1.63 -5.99 -4.51
CA PHE A 53 2.39 -7.05 -5.17
C PHE A 53 3.39 -7.71 -4.21
N GLY A 54 4.06 -6.93 -3.36
CA GLY A 54 4.98 -7.48 -2.37
C GLY A 54 4.29 -8.40 -1.37
N ALA A 55 3.11 -8.03 -0.88
CA ALA A 55 2.34 -8.82 0.08
C ALA A 55 1.76 -10.11 -0.53
N LEU A 56 1.44 -10.11 -1.82
CA LEU A 56 0.77 -11.22 -2.51
C LEU A 56 1.71 -12.06 -3.40
N ALA A 57 3.02 -11.76 -3.41
CA ALA A 57 3.99 -12.33 -4.35
C ALA A 57 4.08 -13.87 -4.30
N GLU A 58 3.98 -14.45 -3.11
CA GLU A 58 4.11 -15.89 -2.87
C GLU A 58 2.75 -16.58 -2.71
N LEU A 59 1.65 -15.89 -3.02
CA LEU A 59 0.32 -16.47 -2.91
C LEU A 59 0.10 -17.49 -4.04
N GLY A 60 -0.27 -18.72 -3.66
CA GLY A 60 -0.57 -19.79 -4.61
C GLY A 60 -1.91 -19.59 -5.35
N PRO A 61 -2.42 -20.63 -6.03
CA PRO A 61 -3.73 -20.60 -6.67
C PRO A 61 -4.81 -20.08 -5.70
N THR A 62 -5.49 -19.01 -6.10
CA THR A 62 -6.40 -18.27 -5.22
C THR A 62 -7.72 -18.01 -5.93
N ILE A 63 -8.82 -18.15 -5.20
CA ILE A 63 -10.16 -17.84 -5.68
C ILE A 63 -10.69 -16.63 -4.92
N ALA A 64 -11.12 -15.61 -5.67
CA ALA A 64 -11.78 -14.44 -5.11
C ALA A 64 -13.27 -14.73 -4.88
N VAL A 65 -13.73 -14.60 -3.64
CA VAL A 65 -15.12 -14.81 -3.23
C VAL A 65 -15.76 -13.47 -2.91
N PHE A 66 -16.90 -13.22 -3.53
CA PHE A 66 -17.67 -11.98 -3.37
C PHE A 66 -19.06 -12.28 -2.82
N GLY A 67 -19.56 -11.37 -2.00
CA GLY A 67 -20.93 -11.42 -1.52
C GLY A 67 -21.29 -10.18 -0.71
N SER A 68 -22.54 -10.16 -0.24
CA SER A 68 -23.09 -9.03 0.50
C SER A 68 -22.36 -8.81 1.84
N ALA A 69 -21.95 -7.56 2.08
CA ALA A 69 -21.44 -7.10 3.37
C ALA A 69 -22.51 -7.02 4.48
N ARG A 70 -23.77 -7.30 4.16
CA ARG A 70 -24.94 -7.06 5.02
C ARG A 70 -25.67 -8.34 5.41
N THR A 71 -25.20 -9.49 4.94
CA THR A 71 -25.83 -10.78 5.24
C THR A 71 -25.58 -11.14 6.71
N PRO A 72 -26.62 -11.37 7.54
CA PRO A 72 -26.44 -11.78 8.92
C PRO A 72 -25.99 -13.25 9.00
N ALA A 73 -25.35 -13.61 10.13
CA ALA A 73 -24.74 -14.93 10.32
C ALA A 73 -25.75 -16.10 10.30
N ASP A 74 -27.01 -15.85 10.62
CA ASP A 74 -28.09 -16.85 10.59
C ASP A 74 -28.71 -17.01 9.20
N HIS A 75 -28.32 -16.18 8.22
CA HIS A 75 -28.86 -16.27 6.87
C HIS A 75 -28.29 -17.49 6.14
N PRO A 76 -29.10 -18.22 5.34
CA PRO A 76 -28.63 -19.40 4.61
C PRO A 76 -27.40 -19.14 3.73
N SER A 77 -27.29 -17.95 3.13
CA SER A 77 -26.11 -17.57 2.33
C SER A 77 -24.82 -17.45 3.14
N TYR A 78 -24.89 -17.13 4.43
CA TYR A 78 -23.70 -17.10 5.30
C TYR A 78 -23.18 -18.52 5.51
N VAL A 79 -24.06 -19.44 5.89
CA VAL A 79 -23.73 -20.87 6.06
C VAL A 79 -23.18 -21.48 4.77
N VAL A 80 -23.77 -21.13 3.61
CA VAL A 80 -23.27 -21.59 2.32
C VAL A 80 -21.87 -21.02 2.03
N ALA A 81 -21.61 -19.75 2.36
CA ALA A 81 -20.31 -19.13 2.16
C ALA A 81 -19.21 -19.80 3.02
N GLU A 82 -19.47 -20.09 4.30
CA GLU A 82 -18.56 -20.86 5.16
C GLU A 82 -18.23 -22.23 4.54
N GLN A 83 -19.26 -22.92 4.03
CA GLN A 83 -19.08 -24.23 3.40
C GLN A 83 -18.26 -24.15 2.11
N VAL A 84 -18.47 -23.11 1.30
CA VAL A 84 -17.69 -22.86 0.09
C VAL A 84 -16.23 -22.58 0.47
N GLY A 85 -15.99 -21.64 1.38
CA GLY A 85 -14.64 -21.28 1.84
C GLY A 85 -13.86 -22.51 2.33
N ARG A 86 -14.46 -23.32 3.20
CA ARG A 86 -13.86 -24.58 3.67
C ARG A 86 -13.49 -25.53 2.51
N ARG A 87 -14.42 -25.76 1.58
CA ARG A 87 -14.19 -26.70 0.47
C ARG A 87 -13.12 -26.20 -0.49
N LEU A 88 -13.02 -24.88 -0.72
CA LEU A 88 -11.95 -24.31 -1.54
C LEU A 88 -10.56 -24.58 -0.93
N VAL A 89 -10.43 -24.42 0.39
CA VAL A 89 -9.18 -24.71 1.11
C VAL A 89 -8.87 -26.21 1.10
N GLU A 90 -9.87 -27.07 1.28
CA GLU A 90 -9.72 -28.54 1.18
C GLU A 90 -9.19 -28.98 -0.20
N GLU A 91 -9.54 -28.26 -1.27
CA GLU A 91 -9.06 -28.49 -2.63
C GLU A 91 -7.72 -27.78 -2.94
N GLY A 92 -7.10 -27.13 -1.96
CA GLY A 92 -5.78 -26.52 -2.08
C GLY A 92 -5.76 -25.09 -2.64
N PHE A 93 -6.90 -24.39 -2.67
CA PHE A 93 -6.97 -22.97 -3.05
C PHE A 93 -6.90 -22.08 -1.82
N ALA A 94 -6.17 -20.96 -1.93
CA ALA A 94 -6.37 -19.83 -1.02
C ALA A 94 -7.70 -19.13 -1.35
N VAL A 95 -8.33 -18.54 -0.33
CA VAL A 95 -9.57 -17.78 -0.46
C VAL A 95 -9.27 -16.31 -0.23
N MET A 96 -9.63 -15.46 -1.19
CA MET A 96 -9.48 -14.01 -1.11
C MET A 96 -10.86 -13.35 -1.08
N THR A 97 -11.06 -12.41 -0.17
CA THR A 97 -12.31 -11.64 -0.06
C THR A 97 -12.02 -10.14 -0.01
N GLY A 98 -13.07 -9.31 0.01
CA GLY A 98 -12.93 -7.88 0.24
C GLY A 98 -12.62 -7.49 1.69
N GLY A 99 -12.51 -8.46 2.61
CA GLY A 99 -12.20 -8.23 4.02
C GLY A 99 -13.31 -7.56 4.83
N GLY A 100 -14.52 -7.46 4.27
CA GLY A 100 -15.70 -6.90 4.95
C GLY A 100 -16.54 -7.95 5.70
N PRO A 101 -17.58 -7.52 6.42
CA PRO A 101 -18.50 -8.41 7.14
C PRO A 101 -19.40 -9.22 6.20
N GLY A 102 -20.29 -10.03 6.77
CA GLY A 102 -21.31 -10.77 6.03
C GLY A 102 -20.72 -11.94 5.24
N VAL A 103 -21.09 -12.10 3.96
CA VAL A 103 -20.61 -13.23 3.14
C VAL A 103 -19.09 -13.21 2.92
N MET A 104 -18.44 -12.05 3.06
CA MET A 104 -16.98 -11.94 2.96
C MET A 104 -16.25 -12.40 4.22
N GLU A 105 -16.95 -12.44 5.36
CA GLU A 105 -16.44 -12.87 6.67
C GLU A 105 -16.72 -14.36 6.92
N ALA A 106 -17.86 -14.85 6.44
CA ALA A 106 -18.26 -16.26 6.44
C ALA A 106 -17.23 -17.16 5.72
#